data_AF-A0A364NV60-F1
#
_entry.id   AF-A0A364NV60-F1
#
_cell.length_a   1.000
_cell.length_b   1.000
_cell.length_c   1.000
_cell.angle_alpha   90.00
_cell.angle_beta   90.00
_cell.angle_gamma   90.00
#
_symmetry.space_group_name_H-M   'P 1'
#
loop_
_entity.id
_entity.type
_entity.pdbx_description
1 polymer ?
#
loop_
_entity_poly.entity_id
_entity_poly.type
_entity_poly.pdbx_seq_one_letter_code
_entity_poly.pdbx_strand_id
1 'polypeptide(L)'
;MILTPIDHTILSGLRAEFDSALAPDPLARAVFRRITAVIPDGDLLTLSTDSDHHEGAVDLCRRFGFGILDLSPQEHFTWDGESVAVRLEPSVLIHEVAHYQLAAPERRAVLDFGLGAGPESGRKAEADAVQSLYLPERDVEEGLCSLLGILWEAELGQPAVLAFLEQNWLEGGISLHNIAHFRKVVRWLRDMELIDDAGAPTMNLREEGDDSFFSRWFAES
;
A
#
# COMPACT_ATOMS: atom_id res chain seq x y z
N MET A 1 11.78 6.84 -1.46
CA MET A 1 12.92 6.10 -2.06
C MET A 1 12.80 6.29 -3.56
N ILE A 2 13.75 6.94 -4.23
CA ILE A 2 13.69 7.16 -5.69
C ILE A 2 14.51 6.06 -6.35
N LEU A 3 13.85 5.15 -7.05
CA LEU A 3 14.48 4.10 -7.84
C LEU A 3 14.54 4.53 -9.31
N THR A 4 15.60 4.08 -9.97
CA THR A 4 15.84 4.27 -11.40
C THR A 4 14.56 3.96 -12.19
N PRO A 5 14.06 4.89 -13.03
CA PRO A 5 12.85 4.66 -13.82
C PRO A 5 13.01 3.38 -14.64
N ILE A 6 12.11 2.41 -14.45
CA ILE A 6 12.04 1.25 -15.34
C ILE A 6 11.51 1.78 -16.68
N ASP A 7 12.32 1.67 -17.73
CA ASP A 7 11.92 1.99 -19.09
C ASP A 7 10.63 1.21 -19.46
N HIS A 8 9.63 1.90 -20.01
CA HIS A 8 8.36 1.33 -20.44
C HIS A 8 8.52 0.11 -21.38
N THR A 9 9.61 0.04 -22.14
CA THR A 9 9.91 -1.13 -22.98
C THR A 9 10.29 -2.37 -22.16
N ILE A 10 11.03 -2.20 -21.07
CA ILE A 10 11.37 -3.27 -20.11
C ILE A 10 10.11 -3.73 -19.37
N LEU A 11 9.22 -2.80 -19.02
CA LEU A 11 7.95 -3.10 -18.36
C LEU A 11 7.07 -4.04 -19.20
N SER A 12 7.01 -3.85 -20.52
CA SER A 12 6.15 -4.67 -21.39
C SER A 12 6.53 -6.16 -21.39
N GLY A 13 7.83 -6.48 -21.45
CA GLY A 13 8.34 -7.84 -21.41
C GLY A 13 8.17 -8.47 -20.02
N LEU A 14 8.60 -7.75 -18.97
CA LEU A 14 8.46 -8.22 -17.59
C LEU A 14 7.01 -8.48 -17.21
N ARG A 15 6.08 -7.63 -17.67
CA ARG A 15 4.65 -7.82 -17.43
C ARG A 15 4.13 -9.14 -18.00
N ALA A 16 4.48 -9.47 -19.24
CA ALA A 16 4.03 -10.71 -19.87
C ALA A 16 4.58 -11.95 -19.14
N GLU A 17 5.86 -11.91 -18.75
CA GLU A 17 6.50 -13.00 -18.04
C GLU A 17 5.92 -13.19 -16.63
N PHE A 18 5.71 -12.10 -15.89
CA PHE A 18 5.13 -12.13 -14.56
C PHE A 18 3.68 -12.62 -14.57
N ASP A 19 2.85 -12.12 -15.51
CA ASP A 19 1.47 -12.60 -15.70
C ASP A 19 1.42 -14.11 -16.00
N SER A 20 2.37 -14.61 -16.80
CA SER A 20 2.49 -16.04 -17.12
C SER A 20 2.92 -16.86 -15.89
N ALA A 21 3.89 -16.36 -15.12
CA ALA A 21 4.36 -17.01 -13.90
C ALA A 21 3.28 -17.13 -12.81
N LEU A 22 2.30 -16.21 -12.81
CA LEU A 22 1.13 -16.24 -11.93
C LEU A 22 -0.01 -17.14 -12.44
N ALA A 23 0.10 -17.77 -13.62
CA ALA A 23 -0.97 -18.62 -14.15
C ALA A 23 -1.49 -19.72 -13.19
N PRO A 24 -0.67 -20.33 -12.31
CA PRO A 24 -1.16 -21.29 -11.30
C PRO A 24 -2.01 -20.66 -10.18
N ASP A 25 -2.12 -19.34 -10.11
CA ASP A 25 -2.81 -18.59 -9.05
C ASP A 25 -3.75 -17.53 -9.66
N PRO A 26 -5.01 -17.89 -9.94
CA PRO A 26 -5.94 -17.00 -10.64
C PRO A 26 -6.16 -15.67 -9.94
N LEU A 27 -6.19 -15.65 -8.60
CA LEU A 27 -6.40 -14.44 -7.82
C LEU A 27 -5.18 -13.52 -7.89
N ALA A 28 -3.97 -14.05 -7.65
CA ALA A 28 -2.75 -13.25 -7.77
C ALA A 28 -2.59 -12.69 -9.18
N ARG A 29 -2.91 -13.48 -10.20
CA ARG A 29 -2.91 -13.01 -11.59
C ARG A 29 -3.95 -11.91 -11.84
N ALA A 30 -5.14 -12.01 -11.27
CA ALA A 30 -6.17 -10.97 -11.38
C ALA A 30 -5.71 -9.65 -10.73
N VAL A 31 -5.14 -9.72 -9.52
CA VAL A 31 -4.51 -8.57 -8.83
C VAL A 31 -3.45 -7.93 -9.72
N PHE A 32 -2.50 -8.71 -10.23
CA PHE A 32 -1.44 -8.17 -11.10
C PHE A 32 -1.97 -7.49 -12.36
N ARG A 33 -3.00 -8.06 -12.99
CA ARG A 33 -3.65 -7.47 -14.17
C ARG A 33 -4.38 -6.17 -13.87
N ARG A 34 -5.02 -6.08 -12.70
CA ARG A 34 -5.68 -4.85 -12.23
C ARG A 34 -4.65 -3.73 -12.06
N ILE A 35 -3.55 -4.01 -11.38
CA ILE A 35 -2.45 -3.06 -11.16
C ILE A 35 -1.88 -2.55 -12.48
N THR A 36 -1.72 -3.45 -13.46
CA THR A 36 -1.10 -3.14 -14.76
C THR A 36 -2.10 -2.76 -15.86
N ALA A 37 -3.36 -2.52 -15.51
CA ALA A 37 -4.42 -2.21 -16.48
C ALA A 37 -4.24 -0.83 -17.13
N VAL A 38 -3.82 0.15 -16.32
CA VAL A 38 -3.55 1.52 -16.76
C VAL A 38 -2.03 1.71 -16.82
N ILE A 39 -1.50 1.84 -18.04
CA ILE A 39 -0.10 2.23 -18.27
C ILE A 39 -0.15 3.66 -18.81
N PRO A 40 0.37 4.65 -18.07
CA PRO A 40 0.32 6.04 -18.53
C PRO A 40 1.32 6.28 -19.66
N ASP A 41 0.93 7.12 -20.61
CA ASP A 41 1.80 7.63 -21.69
C ASP A 41 2.53 8.94 -21.30
N GLY A 42 2.59 9.27 -20.00
CA GLY A 42 3.10 10.54 -19.45
C GLY A 42 4.31 10.40 -18.52
N ASP A 43 4.89 11.53 -18.14
CA ASP A 43 5.99 11.60 -17.16
C ASP A 43 5.49 11.35 -15.73
N LEU A 44 6.23 10.54 -14.97
CA LEU A 44 5.93 10.11 -13.60
C LEU A 44 5.66 11.31 -12.66
N LEU A 45 6.46 12.37 -12.79
CA LEU A 45 6.36 13.57 -11.96
C LEU A 45 5.04 14.33 -12.14
N THR A 46 4.44 14.24 -13.32
CA THR A 46 3.13 14.89 -13.57
C THR A 46 2.01 14.12 -12.91
N LEU A 47 2.11 12.78 -12.86
CA LEU A 47 1.08 11.90 -12.30
C LEU A 47 1.13 11.83 -10.78
N SER A 48 2.32 11.99 -10.18
CA SER A 48 2.49 12.01 -8.72
C SER A 48 1.95 13.29 -8.06
N THR A 49 1.69 14.34 -8.84
CA THR A 49 1.19 15.64 -8.36
C THR A 49 -0.14 16.05 -9.01
N ASP A 50 -0.82 15.11 -9.66
CA ASP A 50 -2.11 15.35 -10.31
C ASP A 50 -3.19 15.72 -9.28
N SER A 51 -3.86 16.86 -9.49
CA SER A 51 -4.88 17.38 -8.58
C SER A 51 -6.12 16.50 -8.52
N ASP A 52 -6.52 15.88 -9.63
CA ASP A 52 -7.72 15.03 -9.67
C ASP A 52 -7.44 13.72 -8.93
N HIS A 53 -6.22 13.19 -9.04
CA HIS A 53 -5.78 12.04 -8.24
C HIS A 53 -5.74 12.38 -6.74
N HIS A 54 -5.25 13.58 -6.40
CA HIS A 54 -5.21 14.06 -5.03
C HIS A 54 -6.60 14.18 -4.42
N GLU A 55 -7.54 14.81 -5.13
CA GLU A 55 -8.95 14.91 -4.71
C GLU A 55 -9.56 13.52 -4.50
N GLY A 56 -9.33 12.58 -5.42
CA GLY A 56 -9.79 11.19 -5.28
C GLY A 56 -9.21 10.47 -4.06
N ALA A 57 -7.93 10.69 -3.75
CA ALA A 57 -7.29 10.13 -2.56
C ALA A 57 -7.87 10.72 -1.26
N VAL A 58 -8.08 12.04 -1.22
CA VAL A 58 -8.73 12.71 -0.08
C VAL A 58 -10.17 12.21 0.12
N ASP A 59 -10.91 12.02 -0.97
CA ASP A 59 -12.26 11.45 -0.90
C ASP A 59 -12.26 10.00 -0.43
N LEU A 60 -11.25 9.20 -0.78
CA LEU A 60 -11.06 7.87 -0.21
C LEU A 60 -10.84 7.94 1.31
N CYS A 61 -9.95 8.81 1.80
CA CYS A 61 -9.74 9.02 3.24
C CYS A 61 -11.06 9.38 3.96
N ARG A 62 -11.88 10.27 3.37
CA ARG A 62 -13.20 10.63 3.91
C ARG A 62 -14.15 9.44 3.97
N ARG A 63 -14.14 8.55 2.97
CA ARG A 63 -14.98 7.33 2.96
C ARG A 63 -14.59 6.35 4.07
N PHE A 64 -13.33 6.34 4.49
CA PHE A 64 -12.86 5.60 5.67
C PHE A 64 -13.09 6.35 7.00
N GLY A 65 -13.64 7.57 6.95
CA GLY A 65 -14.02 8.35 8.13
C GLY A 65 -12.91 9.22 8.70
N PHE A 66 -11.82 9.45 7.97
CA PHE A 66 -10.70 10.24 8.46
C PHE A 66 -11.11 11.71 8.59
N GLY A 67 -10.67 12.36 9.66
CA GLY A 67 -10.55 13.81 9.67
C GLY A 67 -9.52 14.27 8.63
N ILE A 68 -9.68 15.47 8.08
CA ILE A 68 -8.80 16.01 7.04
C ILE A 68 -8.12 17.26 7.58
N LEU A 69 -6.78 17.23 7.66
CA LEU A 69 -5.96 18.36 8.07
C LEU A 69 -5.25 18.96 6.85
N ASP A 70 -5.63 20.16 6.44
CA ASP A 70 -4.97 20.90 5.35
C ASP A 70 -3.66 21.56 5.83
N LEU A 71 -2.66 20.72 6.08
CA LEU A 71 -1.31 21.11 6.48
C LEU A 71 -0.27 20.10 5.95
N SER A 72 1.01 20.46 6.04
CA SER A 72 2.10 19.54 5.73
C SER A 72 2.36 18.60 6.91
N PRO A 73 2.54 17.29 6.69
CA PRO A 73 2.92 16.37 7.78
C PRO A 73 4.30 16.68 8.38
N GLN A 74 5.16 17.46 7.71
CA GLN A 74 6.42 17.94 8.30
C GLN A 74 6.20 18.93 9.45
N GLU A 75 5.00 19.51 9.55
CA GLU A 75 4.56 20.34 10.68
C GLU A 75 3.82 19.50 11.73
N HIS A 76 3.53 18.22 11.42
CA HIS A 76 2.67 17.33 12.20
C HIS A 76 3.06 15.83 12.06
N PHE A 77 2.07 14.97 11.79
CA PHE A 77 2.14 13.54 11.49
C PHE A 77 1.46 13.27 10.15
N THR A 78 1.69 12.12 9.51
CA THR A 78 0.82 11.67 8.40
C THR A 78 -0.55 11.29 8.95
N TRP A 79 -0.57 10.57 10.07
CA TRP A 79 -1.77 10.16 10.80
C TRP A 79 -1.66 10.48 12.30
N ASP A 80 -2.64 11.22 12.85
CA ASP A 80 -2.63 11.63 14.26
C ASP A 80 -3.49 10.75 15.19
N GLY A 81 -4.08 9.67 14.66
CA GLY A 81 -5.03 8.81 15.37
C GLY A 81 -6.50 9.08 15.02
N GLU A 82 -6.81 10.18 14.34
CA GLU A 82 -8.16 10.55 13.92
C GLU A 82 -8.21 11.15 12.51
N SER A 83 -7.18 11.91 12.15
CA SER A 83 -7.10 12.71 10.95
C SER A 83 -5.79 12.49 10.18
N VAL A 84 -5.87 12.67 8.87
CA VAL A 84 -4.73 12.63 7.95
C VAL A 84 -4.32 14.03 7.51
N ALA A 85 -3.02 14.31 7.48
CA ALA A 85 -2.46 15.51 6.88
C ALA A 85 -2.43 15.39 5.35
N VAL A 86 -3.14 16.26 4.62
CA VAL A 86 -3.39 16.04 3.18
C VAL A 86 -2.45 16.74 2.21
N ARG A 87 -1.50 17.57 2.65
CA ARG A 87 -0.50 18.17 1.74
C ARG A 87 0.63 17.18 1.42
N LEU A 88 0.24 16.08 0.79
CA LEU A 88 1.02 14.90 0.42
C LEU A 88 0.70 14.47 -1.02
N GLU A 89 1.54 13.61 -1.58
CA GLU A 89 1.25 12.94 -2.86
C GLU A 89 0.02 12.01 -2.71
N PRO A 90 -0.80 11.83 -3.77
CA PRO A 90 -2.00 10.99 -3.72
C PRO A 90 -1.73 9.55 -3.27
N SER A 91 -0.63 8.95 -3.75
CA SER A 91 -0.21 7.59 -3.41
C SER A 91 0.06 7.44 -1.91
N VAL A 92 0.65 8.45 -1.26
CA VAL A 92 0.89 8.44 0.18
C VAL A 92 -0.42 8.47 0.95
N LEU A 93 -1.39 9.30 0.54
CA LEU A 93 -2.72 9.33 1.18
C LEU A 93 -3.46 7.99 1.05
N ILE A 94 -3.37 7.36 -0.11
CA ILE A 94 -3.96 6.03 -0.34
C ILE A 94 -3.24 4.96 0.49
N HIS A 95 -1.92 5.09 0.67
CA HIS A 95 -1.14 4.21 1.54
C HIS A 95 -1.54 4.33 3.01
N GLU A 96 -1.86 5.53 3.51
CA GLU A 96 -2.40 5.72 4.88
C GLU A 96 -3.76 5.02 5.05
N VAL A 97 -4.61 4.99 4.02
CA VAL A 97 -5.85 4.21 4.03
C VAL A 97 -5.54 2.72 4.17
N ALA A 98 -4.55 2.21 3.43
CA ALA A 98 -4.13 0.82 3.54
C ALA A 98 -3.60 0.49 4.94
N HIS A 99 -2.84 1.40 5.57
CA HIS A 99 -2.44 1.26 6.98
C HIS A 99 -3.63 1.18 7.91
N TYR A 100 -4.63 2.06 7.77
CA TYR A 100 -5.82 2.01 8.63
C TYR A 100 -6.60 0.71 8.50
N GLN A 101 -6.72 0.18 7.27
CA GLN A 101 -7.35 -1.10 7.01
C GLN A 101 -6.60 -2.26 7.65
N LEU A 102 -5.26 -2.25 7.56
CA LEU A 102 -4.44 -3.35 8.05
C LEU A 102 -4.15 -3.27 9.55
N ALA A 103 -4.03 -2.07 10.12
CA ALA A 103 -3.70 -1.86 11.51
C ALA A 103 -4.69 -2.58 12.43
N ALA A 104 -4.16 -3.14 13.52
CA ALA A 104 -5.00 -3.74 14.56
C ALA A 104 -5.99 -2.69 15.10
N PRO A 105 -7.19 -3.09 15.53
CA PRO A 105 -8.19 -2.14 16.05
C PRO A 105 -7.63 -1.16 17.10
N GLU A 106 -6.76 -1.64 17.99
CA GLU A 106 -6.11 -0.86 19.04
C GLU A 106 -5.06 0.15 18.52
N ARG A 107 -4.47 -0.07 17.34
CA ARG A 107 -3.44 0.80 16.75
C ARG A 107 -3.99 1.86 15.81
N ARG A 108 -5.25 1.75 15.36
CA ARG A 108 -5.86 2.75 14.46
C ARG A 108 -5.88 4.16 15.03
N ALA A 109 -5.95 4.31 16.35
CA ALA A 109 -5.94 5.60 17.02
C ALA A 109 -4.55 6.06 17.49
N VAL A 110 -3.49 5.35 17.10
CA VAL A 110 -2.10 5.66 17.49
C VAL A 110 -1.43 6.49 16.38
N LEU A 111 -0.56 7.42 16.78
CA LEU A 111 0.24 8.22 15.84
C LEU A 111 0.99 7.32 14.86
N ASP A 112 0.87 7.62 13.57
CA ASP A 112 1.45 6.82 12.48
C ASP A 112 1.21 5.30 12.67
N PHE A 113 0.02 4.95 13.17
CA PHE A 113 -0.44 3.58 13.44
C PHE A 113 0.47 2.77 14.39
N GLY A 114 1.30 3.43 15.19
CA GLY A 114 2.27 2.75 16.06
C GLY A 114 3.45 2.12 15.30
N LEU A 115 3.74 2.56 14.07
CA LEU A 115 4.89 2.11 13.28
C LEU A 115 6.17 2.92 13.55
N GLY A 116 6.05 4.01 14.32
CA GLY A 116 7.06 5.04 14.44
C GLY A 116 6.94 6.07 13.31
N ALA A 117 7.79 7.08 13.33
CA ALA A 117 7.67 8.20 12.42
C ALA A 117 7.88 7.80 10.95
N GLY A 118 6.88 8.08 10.12
CA GLY A 118 7.02 7.99 8.66
C GLY A 118 8.07 8.98 8.11
N PRO A 119 8.54 8.80 6.86
CA PRO A 119 9.47 9.72 6.22
C PRO A 119 8.98 11.18 6.22
N GLU A 120 7.67 11.35 6.09
CA GLU A 120 7.00 12.65 5.96
C GLU A 120 6.61 13.30 7.29
N SER A 121 6.56 12.52 8.39
CA SER A 121 6.19 13.01 9.72
C SER A 121 7.28 13.91 10.30
N GLY A 122 6.90 15.13 10.69
CA GLY A 122 7.80 16.12 11.29
C GLY A 122 8.08 15.88 12.77
N ARG A 123 7.07 15.37 13.50
CA ARG A 123 7.13 15.15 14.95
C ARG A 123 7.66 13.77 15.31
N LYS A 124 8.85 13.45 14.81
CA LYS A 124 9.40 12.09 14.85
C LYS A 124 9.50 11.49 16.26
N ALA A 125 10.01 12.27 17.20
CA ALA A 125 10.17 11.80 18.58
C ALA A 125 8.84 11.44 19.26
N GLU A 126 7.72 12.07 18.87
CA GLU A 126 6.40 11.75 19.43
C GLU A 126 5.84 10.46 18.82
N ALA A 127 5.94 10.28 17.50
CA ALA A 127 5.52 9.06 16.83
C ALA A 127 6.37 7.85 17.26
N ASP A 128 7.69 8.01 17.34
CA ASP A 128 8.62 6.96 17.80
C ASP A 128 8.36 6.55 19.26
N ALA A 129 7.88 7.46 20.10
CA ALA A 129 7.58 7.18 21.50
C ALA A 129 6.36 6.27 21.70
N VAL A 130 5.47 6.18 20.70
CA VAL A 130 4.28 5.31 20.71
C VAL A 130 4.41 4.14 19.74
N GLN A 131 5.58 3.93 19.15
CA GLN A 131 5.86 2.78 18.30
C GLN A 131 5.67 1.48 19.07
N SER A 132 4.87 0.59 18.51
CA SER A 132 4.58 -0.74 19.06
C SER A 132 4.99 -1.87 18.11
N LEU A 133 5.05 -1.62 16.81
CA LEU A 133 5.60 -2.56 15.84
C LEU A 133 7.04 -2.22 15.49
N TYR A 134 7.88 -3.24 15.52
CA TYR A 134 9.27 -3.16 15.10
C TYR A 134 9.50 -4.12 13.93
N LEU A 135 10.72 -4.16 13.38
CA LEU A 135 11.09 -5.28 12.51
C LEU A 135 10.78 -6.61 13.23
N PRO A 136 10.60 -7.74 12.55
CA PRO A 136 10.18 -7.94 11.16
C PRO A 136 8.70 -7.64 10.91
N GLU A 137 7.91 -7.37 11.96
CA GLU A 137 6.47 -7.13 11.90
C GLU A 137 6.13 -5.88 11.08
N ARG A 138 6.89 -4.81 11.26
CA ARG A 138 6.77 -3.58 10.47
C ARG A 138 6.97 -3.84 8.99
N ASP A 139 7.97 -4.64 8.59
CA ASP A 139 8.23 -4.91 7.17
C ASP A 139 7.10 -5.73 6.53
N VAL A 140 6.48 -6.62 7.30
CA VAL A 140 5.30 -7.39 6.87
C VAL A 140 4.11 -6.47 6.66
N GLU A 141 3.84 -5.59 7.62
CA GLU A 141 2.78 -4.59 7.55
C GLU A 141 2.97 -3.65 6.36
N GLU A 142 4.16 -3.08 6.18
CA GLU A 142 4.49 -2.21 5.04
C GLU A 142 4.29 -2.91 3.69
N GLY A 143 4.70 -4.18 3.58
CA GLY A 143 4.49 -4.95 2.35
C GLY A 143 3.01 -5.21 2.04
N LEU A 144 2.19 -5.49 3.05
CA LEU A 144 0.75 -5.67 2.87
C LEU A 144 0.05 -4.34 2.54
N CYS A 145 0.39 -3.27 3.26
CA CYS A 145 -0.14 -1.93 3.03
C CYS A 145 0.23 -1.42 1.64
N SER A 146 1.47 -1.61 1.20
CA SER A 146 1.92 -1.21 -0.12
C SER A 146 1.07 -1.85 -1.21
N LEU A 147 0.88 -3.17 -1.19
CA LEU A 147 0.07 -3.84 -2.21
C LEU A 147 -1.41 -3.41 -2.16
N LEU A 148 -1.96 -3.24 -0.96
CA LEU A 148 -3.35 -2.81 -0.79
C LEU A 148 -3.56 -1.35 -1.26
N GLY A 149 -2.61 -0.45 -0.98
CA GLY A 149 -2.64 0.94 -1.47
C GLY A 149 -2.58 1.00 -3.00
N ILE A 150 -1.69 0.22 -3.61
CA ILE A 150 -1.60 0.08 -5.07
C ILE A 150 -2.92 -0.43 -5.67
N LEU A 151 -3.61 -1.34 -5.00
CA LEU A 151 -4.92 -1.82 -5.43
C LEU A 151 -6.01 -0.74 -5.37
N TRP A 152 -5.96 0.14 -4.36
CA TRP A 152 -6.84 1.30 -4.28
C TRP A 152 -6.55 2.34 -5.36
N GLU A 153 -5.27 2.60 -5.68
CA GLU A 153 -4.92 3.43 -6.84
C GLU A 153 -5.58 2.88 -8.11
N ALA A 154 -5.51 1.57 -8.34
CA ALA A 154 -6.13 0.94 -9.50
C ALA A 154 -7.67 1.05 -9.48
N GLU A 155 -8.30 0.94 -8.32
CA GLU A 155 -9.76 1.08 -8.14
C GLU A 155 -10.22 2.53 -8.36
N LEU A 156 -9.40 3.52 -8.02
CA LEU A 156 -9.63 4.93 -8.33
C LEU A 156 -9.34 5.29 -9.80
N GLY A 157 -8.87 4.34 -10.60
CA GLY A 157 -8.48 4.56 -12.00
C GLY A 157 -7.13 5.26 -12.19
N GLN A 158 -6.34 5.37 -11.11
CA GLN A 158 -5.01 5.96 -11.13
C GLN A 158 -3.98 4.95 -11.69
N PRO A 159 -2.81 5.41 -12.18
CA PRO A 159 -1.80 4.54 -12.77
C PRO A 159 -1.00 3.74 -11.71
N ALA A 160 -1.67 2.80 -11.05
CA ALA A 160 -1.13 1.95 -9.96
C ALA A 160 0.17 1.22 -10.31
N VAL A 161 0.43 0.96 -11.59
CA VAL A 161 1.68 0.37 -12.06
C VAL A 161 2.91 1.21 -11.67
N LEU A 162 2.76 2.53 -11.48
CA LEU A 162 3.86 3.40 -11.07
C LEU A 162 4.29 3.10 -9.62
N ALA A 163 3.34 3.15 -8.68
CA ALA A 163 3.58 2.79 -7.29
C ALA A 163 4.09 1.33 -7.17
N PHE A 164 3.59 0.41 -8.00
CA PHE A 164 4.07 -0.97 -8.05
C PHE A 164 5.56 -1.09 -8.42
N LEU A 165 6.05 -0.25 -9.34
CA LEU A 165 7.46 -0.20 -9.71
C LEU A 165 8.31 0.53 -8.67
N GLU A 166 7.81 1.63 -8.12
CA GLU A 166 8.49 2.41 -7.08
C GLU A 166 8.66 1.64 -5.77
N GLN A 167 7.74 0.73 -5.46
CA GLN A 167 7.81 -0.15 -4.29
C GLN A 167 8.52 -1.48 -4.58
N ASN A 168 9.22 -1.59 -5.72
CA ASN A 168 10.07 -2.73 -6.08
C ASN A 168 9.37 -4.09 -6.19
N TRP A 169 8.07 -4.15 -6.46
CA TRP A 169 7.37 -5.44 -6.56
C TRP A 169 7.82 -6.33 -7.73
N LEU A 170 8.47 -5.75 -8.74
CA LEU A 170 9.11 -6.48 -9.84
C LEU A 170 10.61 -6.75 -9.62
N GLU A 171 11.18 -6.33 -8.49
CA GLU A 171 12.57 -6.63 -8.17
C GLU A 171 12.78 -8.16 -8.07
N GLY A 172 13.82 -8.66 -8.73
CA GLY A 172 14.03 -10.11 -8.86
C GLY A 172 13.15 -10.81 -9.90
N GLY A 173 12.34 -10.06 -10.67
CA GLY A 173 11.60 -10.55 -11.83
C GLY A 173 10.73 -11.77 -11.53
N ILE A 174 10.83 -12.81 -12.38
CA ILE A 174 10.09 -14.07 -12.23
C ILE A 174 10.77 -15.10 -11.33
N SER A 175 11.69 -14.68 -10.45
CA SER A 175 12.29 -15.62 -9.49
C SER A 175 11.21 -16.30 -8.65
N LEU A 176 11.43 -17.58 -8.30
CA LEU A 176 10.49 -18.35 -7.48
C LEU A 176 10.18 -17.64 -6.15
N HIS A 177 11.18 -16.94 -5.59
CA HIS A 177 11.02 -16.17 -4.36
C HIS A 177 10.07 -14.98 -4.56
N ASN A 178 10.26 -14.17 -5.60
CA ASN A 178 9.40 -13.01 -5.84
C ASN A 178 7.95 -13.43 -6.13
N ILE A 179 7.75 -14.44 -6.97
CA ILE A 179 6.41 -14.97 -7.26
C ILE A 179 5.76 -15.54 -6.00
N ALA A 180 6.49 -16.27 -5.16
CA ALA A 180 5.97 -16.79 -3.91
C ALA A 180 5.61 -15.67 -2.92
N HIS A 181 6.44 -14.62 -2.84
CA HIS A 181 6.18 -13.46 -1.99
C HIS A 181 4.91 -12.74 -2.41
N PHE A 182 4.78 -12.36 -3.68
CA PHE A 182 3.57 -11.70 -4.20
C PHE A 182 2.30 -12.52 -3.94
N ARG A 183 2.35 -13.84 -4.22
CA ARG A 183 1.22 -14.75 -3.93
C ARG A 183 0.89 -14.83 -2.45
N LYS A 184 1.90 -14.84 -1.57
CA LYS A 184 1.71 -14.83 -0.12
C LYS A 184 0.98 -13.56 0.31
N VAL A 185 1.41 -12.38 -0.15
CA VAL A 185 0.77 -11.11 0.20
C VAL A 185 -0.69 -11.07 -0.29
N VAL A 186 -0.95 -11.45 -1.55
CA VAL A 186 -2.33 -11.52 -2.09
C VAL A 186 -3.23 -12.45 -1.27
N ARG A 187 -2.74 -13.64 -0.90
CA ARG A 187 -3.49 -14.58 -0.05
C ARG A 187 -3.86 -13.95 1.28
N TRP A 188 -2.90 -13.31 1.95
CA TRP A 188 -3.14 -12.68 3.25
C TRP A 188 -4.14 -11.53 3.17
N LEU A 189 -4.06 -10.68 2.14
CA LEU A 189 -5.08 -9.65 1.89
C LEU A 189 -6.47 -10.25 1.68
N ARG A 190 -6.57 -11.39 0.99
CA ARG A 190 -7.85 -12.09 0.78
C ARG A 190 -8.38 -12.73 2.07
N ASP A 191 -7.51 -13.36 2.85
CA ASP A 191 -7.85 -14.03 4.11
C ASP A 191 -8.34 -13.03 5.17
N MET A 192 -7.85 -11.79 5.13
CA MET A 192 -8.35 -10.67 5.94
C MET A 192 -9.56 -9.96 5.31
N GLU A 193 -10.04 -10.44 4.16
CA GLU A 193 -11.14 -9.85 3.39
C GLU A 193 -10.91 -8.38 2.98
N LEU A 194 -9.66 -7.92 2.94
CA LEU A 194 -9.26 -6.58 2.48
C LEU A 194 -9.29 -6.48 0.95
N ILE A 195 -9.30 -7.64 0.28
CA ILE A 195 -9.61 -7.77 -1.14
C ILE A 195 -10.71 -8.83 -1.34
N ASP A 196 -11.47 -8.71 -2.43
CA ASP A 196 -12.50 -9.68 -2.82
C ASP A 196 -11.96 -10.82 -3.69
N ASP A 197 -12.84 -11.73 -4.13
CA ASP A 197 -12.48 -12.87 -5.00
C ASP A 197 -12.03 -12.45 -6.41
N ALA A 198 -12.26 -11.20 -6.80
CA ALA A 198 -11.77 -10.62 -8.05
C ALA A 198 -10.47 -9.81 -7.85
N GLY A 199 -9.94 -9.75 -6.63
CA GLY A 199 -8.74 -8.98 -6.29
C GLY A 199 -8.97 -7.46 -6.27
N ALA A 200 -10.23 -7.02 -6.13
CA ALA A 200 -10.55 -5.61 -5.88
C ALA A 200 -10.39 -5.30 -4.37
N PRO A 201 -9.90 -4.12 -3.98
CA PRO A 201 -9.88 -3.73 -2.58
C PRO A 201 -11.30 -3.56 -2.04
N THR A 202 -11.51 -3.91 -0.78
CA THR A 202 -12.79 -3.74 -0.08
C THR A 202 -12.67 -2.62 0.96
N MET A 203 -13.80 -2.18 1.53
CA MET A 203 -13.80 -1.23 2.66
C MET A 203 -13.66 -1.93 4.03
N ASN A 204 -13.35 -3.23 4.06
CA ASN A 204 -13.20 -3.97 5.31
C ASN A 204 -11.95 -3.53 6.06
N LEU A 205 -11.95 -3.79 7.37
CA LEU A 205 -10.82 -3.52 8.26
C LEU A 205 -10.41 -4.83 8.94
N ARG A 206 -9.12 -5.02 9.20
CA ARG A 206 -8.63 -6.18 9.94
C ARG A 206 -9.20 -6.19 11.35
N GLU A 207 -9.97 -7.21 11.73
CA GLU A 207 -10.50 -7.32 13.10
C GLU A 207 -9.53 -8.01 14.07
N GLU A 208 -8.56 -8.76 13.53
CA GLU A 208 -7.54 -9.48 14.30
C GLU A 208 -6.51 -8.51 14.92
N GLY A 209 -6.16 -8.76 16.18
CA GLY A 209 -5.09 -8.05 16.89
C GLY A 209 -3.70 -8.52 16.47
N ASP A 210 -2.68 -7.69 16.70
CA ASP A 210 -1.31 -7.93 16.18
C ASP A 210 -0.72 -9.27 16.63
N ASP A 211 -0.84 -9.63 17.91
CA ASP A 211 -0.29 -10.88 18.46
C ASP A 211 -0.77 -12.12 17.69
N SER A 212 -2.06 -12.16 17.36
CA SER A 212 -2.66 -13.29 16.65
C SER A 212 -2.26 -13.29 15.17
N PHE A 213 -2.31 -12.12 14.55
CA PHE A 213 -1.94 -11.93 13.15
C PHE A 213 -0.48 -12.33 12.88
N PHE A 214 0.47 -11.77 13.61
CA PHE A 214 1.90 -12.02 13.39
C PHE A 214 2.30 -13.44 13.78
N SER A 215 1.70 -14.01 14.83
CA SER A 215 1.91 -15.42 15.18
C SER A 215 1.57 -16.36 14.02
N ARG A 216 0.44 -16.10 13.33
CA ARG A 216 0.06 -16.87 12.14
C ARG A 216 0.95 -16.59 10.94
N TRP A 217 1.27 -15.31 10.68
CA TRP A 217 2.12 -14.92 9.55
C TRP A 217 3.48 -15.63 9.56
N PHE A 218 4.12 -15.70 10.73
CA PHE A 218 5.43 -16.34 10.89
C PHE A 218 5.37 -17.87 10.96
N ALA A 219 4.22 -18.45 11.30
CA ALA A 219 4.01 -19.90 11.25
C ALA A 219 3.91 -20.43 9.81
N GLU A 220 3.49 -19.60 8.86
CA GLU A 220 3.34 -19.96 7.43
C GLU A 220 4.59 -19.61 6.59
N SER A 221 5.74 -20.21 6.94
CA SER A 221 6.98 -20.06 6.13
C SER A 221 7.00 -20.98 4.91
#